data_AF-A0A6G7P0P5-F1
#
_entry.id   AF-A0A6G7P0P5-F1
#
_cell.length_a   1.000
_cell.length_b   1.000
_cell.length_c   1.000
_cell.angle_alpha   90.00
_cell.angle_beta   90.00
_cell.angle_gamma   90.00
#
_symmetry.space_group_name_H-M   'P 1'
#
loop_
_entity.id
_entity.type
_entity.pdbx_description
1 polymer ?
#
loop_
_entity_poly.entity_id
_entity_poly.type
_entity_poly.pdbx_seq_one_letter_code
_entity_poly.pdbx_strand_id
1 'polypeptide(L)'
;MGHTPHPSIVPPPGPDAHRHAPAVPQPWEKADRAQAALDGATGPEPPGPPRCPHCGLTGERRPTYTGQHVLLEPRLVVPSHLVPGGHRWHVDRTGVAWNGGLNEPRTGETCRIPHQLACPGLTLDELKPWRWLTSVRDHNAALARQRADAEGVPDTWPDAG
;
A
#
# COMPACT_ATOMS: atom_id res chain seq x y z
N MET A 1 16.66 47.16 -6.14
CA MET A 1 16.12 46.37 -7.26
C MET A 1 15.47 45.14 -6.65
N GLY A 2 14.15 45.04 -6.74
CA GLY A 2 13.33 44.15 -5.91
C GLY A 2 13.39 42.68 -6.33
N HIS A 3 13.57 41.81 -5.36
CA HIS A 3 13.48 40.36 -5.51
C HIS A 3 12.00 40.00 -5.69
N THR A 4 11.64 39.49 -6.86
CA THR A 4 10.30 38.94 -7.13
C THR A 4 10.23 37.55 -6.49
N PRO A 5 9.36 37.28 -5.50
CA PRO A 5 9.19 35.93 -4.99
C PRO A 5 8.47 35.07 -6.03
N HIS A 6 9.10 33.96 -6.40
CA HIS A 6 8.49 32.89 -7.18
C HIS A 6 7.22 32.39 -6.47
N PRO A 7 6.08 32.22 -7.15
CA PRO A 7 4.93 31.60 -6.53
C PRO A 7 5.25 30.13 -6.24
N SER A 8 5.39 29.79 -4.95
CA SER A 8 5.38 28.41 -4.49
C SER A 8 4.04 27.79 -4.86
N ILE A 9 4.03 27.07 -5.99
CA ILE A 9 2.91 26.21 -6.37
C ILE A 9 2.90 25.08 -5.35
N VAL A 10 2.08 25.24 -4.32
CA VAL A 10 1.77 24.14 -3.40
C VAL A 10 1.10 23.05 -4.25
N PRO A 11 1.67 21.84 -4.32
CA PRO A 11 1.03 20.75 -5.04
C PRO A 11 -0.38 20.54 -4.47
N PRO A 12 -1.39 20.23 -5.31
CA PRO A 12 -2.73 20.00 -4.81
C PRO A 12 -2.70 18.93 -3.73
N PRO A 13 -3.53 19.06 -2.68
CA PRO A 13 -3.64 18.07 -1.64
C PRO A 13 -3.79 16.69 -2.28
N GLY A 14 -2.86 15.78 -1.94
CA GLY A 14 -2.96 14.40 -2.38
C GLY A 14 -4.25 13.77 -1.86
N PRO A 15 -4.67 12.61 -2.38
CA PRO A 15 -5.89 11.93 -1.94
C PRO A 15 -5.90 11.62 -0.42
N ASP A 16 -4.75 11.69 0.25
CA ASP A 16 -4.57 11.51 1.69
C ASP A 16 -4.84 12.78 2.54
N ALA A 17 -5.01 13.95 1.94
CA ALA A 17 -5.05 15.23 2.67
C ALA A 17 -6.40 15.57 3.32
N HIS A 18 -7.44 14.77 3.05
CA HIS A 18 -8.83 15.11 3.43
C HIS A 18 -9.36 14.36 4.65
N ARG A 19 -8.57 13.48 5.29
CA ARG A 19 -8.97 12.81 6.53
C ARG A 19 -8.27 13.41 7.73
N HIS A 20 -9.00 14.21 8.49
CA HIS A 20 -8.64 14.54 9.86
C HIS A 20 -9.25 13.49 10.79
N ALA A 21 -8.42 12.89 11.65
CA ALA A 21 -8.92 12.05 12.74
C ALA A 21 -9.84 12.90 13.64
N PRO A 22 -10.96 12.33 14.15
CA PRO A 22 -11.81 13.04 15.09
C PRO A 22 -11.02 13.42 16.35
N ALA A 23 -11.27 14.63 16.88
CA ALA A 23 -10.53 15.17 18.03
C ALA A 23 -10.76 14.39 19.35
N VAL A 24 -11.79 13.54 19.39
CA VAL A 24 -12.12 12.70 20.55
C VAL A 24 -12.32 11.26 20.06
N PRO A 25 -11.65 10.28 20.69
CA PRO A 25 -11.81 8.87 20.34
C PRO A 25 -13.27 8.44 20.45
N GLN A 26 -13.79 7.82 19.40
CA GLN A 26 -15.16 7.35 19.35
C GLN A 26 -15.25 5.88 19.80
N PRO A 27 -16.35 5.47 20.47
CA PRO A 27 -16.51 4.10 20.96
C PRO A 27 -16.39 3.03 19.86
N TRP A 28 -16.74 3.37 18.62
CA TRP A 28 -16.71 2.47 17.47
C TRP A 28 -15.31 2.29 16.86
N GLU A 29 -14.34 3.16 17.16
CA GLU A 29 -12.98 3.09 16.57
C GLU A 29 -12.25 1.80 16.94
N LYS A 30 -12.54 1.22 18.10
CA LYS A 30 -11.96 -0.07 18.51
C LYS A 30 -12.51 -1.21 17.65
N ALA A 31 -13.81 -1.19 17.34
CA ALA A 31 -14.45 -2.18 16.48
C ALA A 31 -13.95 -2.04 15.05
N ASP A 32 -13.85 -0.81 14.55
CA ASP A 32 -13.32 -0.51 13.22
C ASP A 32 -11.86 -0.93 13.07
N ARG A 33 -11.02 -0.68 14.08
CA ARG A 33 -9.63 -1.14 14.08
C ARG A 33 -9.53 -2.67 14.11
N ALA A 34 -10.40 -3.35 14.85
CA ALA A 34 -10.45 -4.81 14.84
C ALA A 34 -10.87 -5.34 13.47
N GLN A 35 -11.90 -4.75 12.86
CA GLN A 35 -12.35 -5.11 11.51
C GLN A 35 -11.27 -4.85 10.46
N ALA A 36 -10.61 -3.70 10.52
CA ALA A 36 -9.46 -3.36 9.68
C ALA A 36 -8.33 -4.39 9.79
N ALA A 37 -8.00 -4.82 11.00
CA ALA A 37 -6.98 -5.84 11.23
C ALA A 37 -7.41 -7.20 10.64
N LEU A 38 -8.68 -7.59 10.81
CA LEU A 38 -9.25 -8.81 10.22
C LEU A 38 -9.23 -8.76 8.69
N ASP A 39 -9.49 -7.59 8.10
CA ASP A 39 -9.47 -7.37 6.66
C ASP A 39 -8.05 -7.27 6.08
N GLY A 40 -7.02 -7.15 6.92
CA GLY A 40 -5.62 -6.97 6.50
C GLY A 40 -5.26 -5.53 6.12
N ALA A 41 -6.00 -4.53 6.61
CA ALA A 41 -5.72 -3.11 6.44
C ALA A 41 -4.61 -2.62 7.41
N THR A 42 -3.41 -3.18 7.24
CA THR A 42 -2.23 -2.91 8.09
C THR A 42 -1.27 -1.88 7.47
N GLY A 43 -1.78 -1.03 6.58
CA GLY A 43 -0.98 -0.01 5.90
C GLY A 43 -0.52 1.11 6.85
N PRO A 44 0.67 1.69 6.62
CA PRO A 44 1.21 2.75 7.46
C PRO A 44 0.32 4.00 7.40
N GLU A 45 -0.01 4.55 8.57
CA GLU A 45 -0.80 5.78 8.70
C GLU A 45 -0.04 7.00 8.15
N PRO A 46 -0.72 7.94 7.46
CA PRO A 46 -0.14 9.25 7.14
C PRO A 46 0.35 9.96 8.41
N PRO A 47 1.44 10.76 8.37
CA PRO A 47 2.16 11.24 7.18
C PRO A 47 3.31 10.32 6.72
N GLY A 48 3.50 9.15 7.34
CA GLY A 48 4.59 8.24 6.97
C GLY A 48 4.57 7.86 5.49
N PRO A 49 5.73 7.62 4.84
CA PRO A 49 5.74 7.18 3.45
C PRO A 49 5.05 5.80 3.34
N PRO A 50 4.31 5.50 2.26
CA PRO A 50 3.60 4.23 2.11
C PRO A 50 4.58 3.11 1.71
N ARG A 51 5.53 2.82 2.60
CA ARG A 51 6.59 1.82 2.40
C ARG A 51 6.30 0.57 3.21
N CYS A 52 6.58 -0.58 2.62
CA CYS A 52 6.52 -1.85 3.33
C CYS A 52 7.65 -1.91 4.38
N PRO A 53 7.36 -2.24 5.66
CA PRO A 53 8.40 -2.36 6.67
C PRO A 53 9.33 -3.57 6.46
N HIS A 54 8.92 -4.56 5.66
CA HIS A 54 9.68 -5.78 5.43
C HIS A 54 10.64 -5.71 4.24
N CYS A 55 10.24 -5.03 3.16
CA CYS A 55 11.06 -4.95 1.94
C CYS A 55 11.41 -3.52 1.52
N GLY A 56 10.88 -2.49 2.20
CA GLY A 56 11.15 -1.08 1.91
C GLY A 56 10.53 -0.54 0.62
N LEU A 57 9.80 -1.36 -0.15
CA LEU A 57 9.14 -0.93 -1.39
C LEU A 57 7.94 -0.03 -1.10
N THR A 58 7.71 0.93 -1.99
CA THR A 58 6.53 1.79 -1.97
C THR A 58 5.32 1.01 -2.47
N GLY A 59 4.33 0.84 -1.60
CA GLY A 59 3.02 0.31 -1.95
C GLY A 59 2.01 1.41 -2.29
N GLU A 60 0.83 1.01 -2.75
CA GLU A 60 -0.29 1.92 -2.99
C GLU A 60 -1.16 1.99 -1.73
N ARG A 61 -0.94 3.02 -0.90
CA ARG A 61 -1.77 3.23 0.29
C ARG A 61 -3.16 3.70 -0.11
N ARG A 62 -4.20 3.09 0.48
CA ARG A 62 -5.60 3.51 0.32
C ARG A 62 -6.30 3.61 1.68
N PRO A 63 -7.12 4.65 1.91
CA PRO A 63 -7.99 4.70 3.08
C PRO A 63 -9.06 3.60 3.00
N THR A 64 -9.53 3.12 4.13
CA THR A 64 -10.64 2.14 4.24
C THR A 64 -11.84 2.77 4.94
N TYR A 65 -13.01 2.12 4.88
CA TYR A 65 -14.20 2.63 5.58
C TYR A 65 -14.06 2.59 7.11
N THR A 66 -13.17 1.76 7.65
CA THR A 66 -12.87 1.64 9.08
C THR A 66 -11.88 2.70 9.60
N GLY A 67 -11.64 3.75 8.81
CA GLY A 67 -10.68 4.81 9.16
C GLY A 67 -9.20 4.39 9.09
N GLN A 68 -8.90 3.10 8.85
CA GLN A 68 -7.53 2.59 8.70
C GLN A 68 -7.07 2.65 7.24
N HIS A 69 -5.81 2.30 7.00
CA HIS A 69 -5.21 2.30 5.67
C HIS A 69 -4.78 0.89 5.28
N VAL A 70 -4.94 0.54 4.01
CA VAL A 70 -4.37 -0.68 3.43
C VAL A 70 -3.20 -0.31 2.54
N LEU A 71 -2.16 -1.15 2.53
CA LEU A 71 -1.05 -1.04 1.57
C LEU A 71 -1.23 -2.08 0.46
N LEU A 72 -1.66 -1.64 -0.71
CA LEU A 72 -1.91 -2.50 -1.86
C LEU A 72 -0.66 -2.67 -2.72
N GLU A 73 -0.59 -3.79 -3.44
CA GLU A 73 0.42 -3.97 -4.48
C GLU A 73 0.20 -2.94 -5.60
N PRO A 74 1.19 -2.10 -5.93
CA PRO A 74 1.02 -1.06 -6.93
C PRO A 74 0.71 -1.61 -8.32
N ARG A 75 -0.22 -0.96 -9.03
CA ARG A 75 -0.56 -1.21 -10.44
C ARG A 75 -0.99 -2.65 -10.81
N LEU A 76 -1.15 -3.55 -9.84
CA LEU A 76 -1.58 -4.92 -10.06
C LEU A 76 -3.09 -5.13 -9.87
N VAL A 77 -3.80 -5.39 -10.97
CA VAL A 77 -5.21 -5.80 -10.98
C VAL A 77 -5.29 -7.26 -11.38
N VAL A 78 -6.06 -8.05 -10.64
CA VAL A 78 -6.11 -9.52 -10.82
C VAL A 78 -7.56 -10.02 -10.82
N PRO A 79 -7.86 -11.11 -11.52
CA PRO A 79 -9.14 -11.78 -11.40
C PRO A 79 -9.36 -12.24 -9.95
N SER A 80 -10.51 -11.86 -9.36
CA SER A 80 -10.78 -12.10 -7.94
C SER A 80 -10.80 -13.58 -7.58
N HIS A 81 -11.20 -14.46 -8.51
CA HIS A 81 -11.24 -15.91 -8.30
C HIS A 81 -9.84 -16.55 -8.15
N LEU A 82 -8.77 -15.83 -8.49
CA LEU A 82 -7.38 -16.27 -8.29
C LEU A 82 -6.78 -15.79 -6.96
N VAL A 83 -7.54 -15.02 -6.18
CA VAL A 83 -7.11 -14.41 -4.93
C VAL A 83 -7.90 -15.02 -3.78
N PRO A 84 -7.25 -15.42 -2.68
CA PRO A 84 -7.94 -15.99 -1.53
C PRO A 84 -8.94 -15.00 -0.92
N GLY A 85 -10.00 -15.56 -0.33
CA GLY A 85 -10.93 -14.78 0.48
C GLY A 85 -10.20 -14.03 1.59
N GLY A 86 -10.68 -12.83 1.90
CA GLY A 86 -10.02 -11.94 2.86
C GLY A 86 -8.80 -11.20 2.32
N HIS A 87 -8.41 -11.42 1.05
CA HIS A 87 -7.31 -10.68 0.41
C HIS A 87 -7.74 -9.94 -0.87
N ARG A 88 -9.03 -9.98 -1.18
CA ARG A 88 -9.64 -9.33 -2.35
C ARG A 88 -9.99 -7.90 -2.00
N TRP A 89 -9.19 -6.96 -2.48
CA TRP A 89 -9.41 -5.54 -2.23
C TRP A 89 -10.03 -4.84 -3.44
N HIS A 90 -11.03 -4.02 -3.19
CA HIS A 90 -11.69 -3.20 -4.21
C HIS A 90 -11.50 -1.74 -3.86
N VAL A 91 -11.39 -0.88 -4.87
CA VAL A 91 -11.23 0.57 -4.68
C VAL A 91 -12.40 1.25 -5.38
N ASP A 92 -13.14 2.05 -4.63
CA ASP A 92 -14.27 2.79 -5.19
C ASP A 92 -13.82 4.03 -5.98
N ARG A 93 -14.78 4.77 -6.56
CA ARG A 93 -14.49 5.98 -7.33
C ARG A 93 -13.90 7.12 -6.49
N THR A 94 -14.08 7.08 -5.18
CA THR A 94 -13.53 8.04 -4.22
C THR A 94 -12.12 7.66 -3.75
N GLY A 95 -11.61 6.49 -4.18
CA GLY A 95 -10.30 5.99 -3.79
C GLY A 95 -10.29 5.27 -2.44
N VAL A 96 -11.46 4.97 -1.87
CA VAL A 96 -11.59 4.21 -0.62
C VAL A 96 -11.57 2.72 -0.94
N ALA A 97 -10.76 1.98 -0.20
CA ALA A 97 -10.59 0.56 -0.35
C ALA A 97 -11.46 -0.24 0.63
N TRP A 98 -12.01 -1.36 0.17
CA TRP A 98 -12.77 -2.30 1.00
C TRP A 98 -12.46 -3.75 0.62
N ASN A 99 -12.59 -4.65 1.59
CA ASN A 99 -12.31 -6.07 1.42
C ASN A 99 -13.58 -6.82 1.01
N GLY A 100 -13.51 -7.64 -0.04
CA GLY A 100 -14.61 -8.49 -0.51
C GLY A 100 -15.02 -9.61 0.46
N GLY A 101 -14.26 -9.81 1.54
CA GLY A 101 -14.48 -10.85 2.53
C GLY A 101 -14.17 -12.25 1.99
N LEU A 102 -14.77 -13.26 2.63
CA LEU A 102 -14.52 -14.67 2.32
C LEU A 102 -15.40 -15.22 1.20
N ASN A 103 -16.45 -14.49 0.82
CA ASN A 103 -17.44 -14.95 -0.16
C ASN A 103 -16.84 -15.12 -1.56
N GLU A 104 -17.39 -16.05 -2.34
CA GLU A 104 -16.99 -16.27 -3.72
C GLU A 104 -17.24 -14.99 -4.56
N PRO A 105 -16.23 -14.51 -5.31
CA PRO A 105 -16.39 -13.33 -6.15
C PRO A 105 -17.32 -13.59 -7.33
N ARG A 106 -17.87 -12.52 -7.90
CA ARG A 106 -18.69 -12.62 -9.10
C ARG A 106 -17.84 -13.03 -10.30
N THR A 107 -18.45 -13.73 -11.25
CA THR A 107 -17.78 -14.07 -12.51
C THR A 107 -17.29 -12.80 -13.22
N GLY A 108 -16.02 -12.80 -13.63
CA GLY A 108 -15.38 -11.66 -14.29
C GLY A 108 -14.97 -10.52 -13.36
N GLU A 109 -15.18 -10.65 -12.05
CA GLU A 109 -14.75 -9.64 -11.08
C GLU A 109 -13.22 -9.59 -10.95
N THR A 110 -12.70 -8.38 -10.79
CA THR A 110 -11.28 -8.12 -10.56
C THR A 110 -11.08 -7.42 -9.22
N CYS A 111 -9.96 -7.68 -8.58
CA CYS A 111 -9.55 -7.04 -7.34
C CYS A 111 -8.09 -6.59 -7.38
N ARG A 112 -7.70 -5.91 -6.32
CA ARG A 112 -6.34 -5.60 -5.91
C ARG A 112 -5.94 -6.60 -4.83
N ILE A 113 -4.64 -6.71 -4.58
CA ILE A 113 -4.10 -7.54 -3.49
C ILE A 113 -3.31 -6.67 -2.51
N PRO A 114 -3.23 -7.05 -1.22
CA PRO A 114 -2.34 -6.39 -0.29
C PRO A 114 -0.88 -6.67 -0.68
N HIS A 115 -0.01 -5.68 -0.52
CA HIS A 115 1.43 -5.81 -0.81
C HIS A 115 2.07 -6.96 -0.02
N GLN A 116 1.54 -7.29 1.16
CA GLN A 116 2.01 -8.41 1.98
C GLN A 116 2.12 -9.73 1.22
N LEU A 117 1.18 -10.03 0.32
CA LEU A 117 1.21 -11.27 -0.49
C LEU A 117 2.35 -11.25 -1.53
N ALA A 118 2.68 -10.06 -2.04
CA ALA A 118 3.72 -9.84 -3.03
C ALA A 118 5.08 -9.45 -2.39
N CYS A 119 5.15 -9.36 -1.06
CA CYS A 119 6.31 -8.84 -0.34
C CYS A 119 7.45 -9.86 -0.28
N PRO A 120 8.62 -9.61 -0.89
CA PRO A 120 9.73 -10.55 -0.90
C PRO A 120 10.37 -10.76 0.48
N GLY A 121 10.17 -9.83 1.42
CA GLY A 121 10.70 -9.90 2.79
C GLY A 121 9.89 -10.78 3.75
N LEU A 122 8.80 -11.39 3.29
CA LEU A 122 7.96 -12.28 4.10
C LEU A 122 7.99 -13.70 3.53
N THR A 123 8.13 -14.69 4.41
CA THR A 123 7.87 -16.09 4.07
C THR A 123 6.37 -16.31 4.07
N LEU A 124 5.86 -17.03 3.08
CA LEU A 124 4.44 -17.31 2.96
C LEU A 124 4.24 -18.81 2.81
N ASP A 125 4.55 -19.54 3.89
CA ASP A 125 4.51 -21.01 3.94
C ASP A 125 3.14 -21.62 3.53
N GLU A 126 2.11 -20.77 3.44
CA GLU A 126 0.73 -21.10 3.09
C GLU A 126 0.32 -20.71 1.66
N LEU A 127 1.17 -20.09 0.84
CA LEU A 127 0.82 -19.61 -0.53
C LEU A 127 0.59 -20.71 -1.58
N LYS A 128 0.50 -21.98 -1.17
CA LYS A 128 0.70 -23.14 -2.04
C LYS A 128 -0.20 -23.32 -3.27
N PRO A 129 -1.31 -22.59 -3.48
CA PRO A 129 -1.96 -22.64 -4.79
C PRO A 129 -1.56 -21.47 -5.74
N TRP A 130 -0.85 -20.42 -5.28
CA TRP A 130 -0.73 -19.14 -5.99
C TRP A 130 0.65 -18.89 -6.61
N ARG A 131 1.11 -19.82 -7.45
CA ARG A 131 2.42 -19.74 -8.14
C ARG A 131 2.62 -18.46 -8.95
N TRP A 132 1.57 -17.81 -9.44
CA TRP A 132 1.69 -16.55 -10.17
C TRP A 132 2.17 -15.40 -9.26
N LEU A 133 1.91 -15.45 -7.96
CA LEU A 133 2.48 -14.50 -7.00
C LEU A 133 4.00 -14.65 -6.90
N THR A 134 4.57 -15.82 -7.20
CA THR A 134 6.03 -16.00 -7.25
C THR A 134 6.67 -15.02 -8.21
N SER A 135 6.12 -14.85 -9.42
CA SER A 135 6.66 -13.90 -10.40
C SER A 135 6.57 -12.44 -9.93
N VAL A 136 5.47 -12.05 -9.28
CA VAL A 136 5.33 -10.71 -8.69
C VAL A 136 6.36 -10.50 -7.56
N ARG A 137 6.56 -11.52 -6.72
CA ARG A 137 7.54 -11.49 -5.64
C ARG A 137 8.97 -11.41 -6.15
N ASP A 138 9.31 -12.12 -7.22
CA ASP A 138 10.63 -12.06 -7.85
C ASP A 138 10.91 -10.68 -8.42
N HIS A 139 9.92 -10.08 -9.09
CA HIS A 139 9.98 -8.70 -9.56
C HIS A 139 10.21 -7.73 -8.40
N ASN A 140 9.42 -7.85 -7.34
CA ASN A 140 9.57 -7.02 -6.15
C ASN A 140 10.92 -7.24 -5.46
N ALA A 141 11.44 -8.47 -5.43
CA ALA A 141 12.77 -8.74 -4.91
C ALA A 141 13.85 -8.02 -5.71
N ALA A 142 13.73 -7.96 -7.04
CA ALA A 142 14.65 -7.20 -7.89
C ALA A 142 14.57 -5.70 -7.60
N LEU A 143 13.37 -5.14 -7.49
CA LEU A 143 13.18 -3.73 -7.13
C LEU A 143 13.72 -3.40 -5.74
N ALA A 144 13.51 -4.29 -4.77
CA ALA A 144 13.98 -4.10 -3.40
C ALA A 144 15.50 -4.07 -3.34
N ARG A 145 16.18 -4.97 -4.09
CA ARG A 145 17.64 -4.97 -4.24
C ARG A 145 18.14 -3.68 -4.88
N GLN A 146 17.59 -3.30 -6.03
CA GLN A 146 17.97 -2.05 -6.73
C GLN A 146 17.86 -0.82 -5.83
N ARG A 147 16.79 -0.75 -5.01
CA ARG A 147 16.60 0.34 -4.05
C ARG A 147 17.63 0.30 -2.92
N ALA A 148 17.92 -0.87 -2.36
CA ALA A 148 18.95 -1.02 -1.33
C ALA A 148 20.33 -0.62 -1.86
N ASP A 149 20.67 -1.01 -3.10
CA ASP A 149 21.91 -0.63 -3.76
C ASP A 149 21.98 0.89 -3.97
N ALA A 150 20.89 1.52 -4.41
CA ALA A 150 20.81 2.98 -4.59
C ALA A 150 20.91 3.75 -3.27
N GLU A 151 20.37 3.21 -2.16
CA GLU A 151 20.49 3.81 -0.82
C GLU A 151 21.90 3.60 -0.21
N GLY A 152 22.65 2.61 -0.67
CA GLY A 152 24.00 2.29 -0.21
C GLY A 152 25.13 3.04 -0.93
N VAL A 153 24.85 3.78 -2.00
CA VAL A 153 25.84 4.64 -2.66
C VAL A 153 25.97 5.94 -1.85
N PRO A 154 27.12 6.23 -1.22
CA PRO A 154 27.34 7.53 -0.60
C PRO A 154 27.36 8.63 -1.66
N ASP A 155 26.67 9.75 -1.38
CA ASP A 155 26.52 10.92 -2.26
C ASP A 155 27.84 11.68 -2.52
N THR A 156 28.94 11.27 -1.91
CA THR A 156 30.25 11.91 -2.05
C THR A 156 31.08 11.23 -3.13
N TRP A 157 30.99 11.72 -4.36
CA TRP A 157 32.10 11.60 -5.29
C TRP A 157 33.26 12.45 -4.74
N PRO A 158 34.48 11.91 -4.57
CA PRO A 158 35.62 12.76 -4.25
C PRO A 158 35.84 13.71 -5.41
N ASP A 159 35.73 15.01 -5.11
CA ASP A 159 36.10 16.09 -6.02
C ASP A 159 37.58 15.89 -6.38
N ALA A 160 37.85 15.58 -7.64
CA ALA A 160 39.22 15.45 -8.13
C ALA A 160 39.75 16.86 -8.42
N GLY A 161 40.32 17.49 -7.38
CA GLY A 161 41.00 18.79 -7.44
C GLY A 161 42.37 18.74 -6.78
#